data_AF-K1ITP2-F1
#
_entry.id   AF-K1ITP2-F1
#
_cell.length_a   1.000
_cell.length_b   1.000
_cell.length_c   1.000
_cell.angle_alpha   90.00
_cell.angle_beta   90.00
_cell.angle_gamma   90.00
#
_symmetry.space_group_name_H-M   'P 1'
#
loop_
_entity.id
_entity.type
_entity.pdbx_description
1 polymer ?
#
loop_
_entity_poly.entity_id
_entity_poly.type
_entity_poly.pdbx_seq_one_letter_code
_entity_poly.pdbx_strand_id
1 'polypeptide(L)'
;MPLALPEAGLYQANLLSRDGNKATLRMIKDLDGLALVYPKGDTVQRWGVWVDHQVGKVETNSQWLGQADQKADKDGIYPVQLIRNSERLGTSTALSSVTNDHNLITFQDQPVIDLHGKEIKRWVFDFTRTGTKFSDNSPIYSGFSGHVAVTALTTKAVTTASWSATDSDGFSSDMVGKVDTTNNGGKLTVAIELPAAGCTLVGEGSATAGLSKLSMTGFGKCNFKQSAVATPIENLWNAALARAMDNRVAYVTTFTTDAKKEALVIGFPDTNGLLITADKR
;
A
#
# COMPACT_ATOMS: atom_id res chain seq x y z
N MET A 1 9.38 22.71 -6.15
CA MET A 1 10.15 21.49 -6.49
C MET A 1 9.29 20.28 -6.22
N PRO A 2 9.49 19.15 -6.94
CA PRO A 2 8.77 17.91 -6.66
C PRO A 2 8.95 17.46 -5.20
N LEU A 3 7.97 16.75 -4.66
CA LEU A 3 8.02 16.19 -3.31
C LEU A 3 9.25 15.29 -3.14
N ALA A 4 9.98 15.47 -2.04
CA ALA A 4 11.05 14.56 -1.66
C ALA A 4 10.44 13.27 -1.11
N LEU A 5 10.82 12.12 -1.67
CA LEU A 5 10.38 10.81 -1.22
C LEU A 5 11.61 9.92 -0.95
N PRO A 6 11.46 8.86 -0.13
CA PRO A 6 12.44 7.78 -0.08
C PRO A 6 12.74 7.21 -1.47
N GLU A 7 13.83 6.47 -1.60
CA GLU A 7 14.12 5.74 -2.85
C GLU A 7 12.97 4.80 -3.22
N ALA A 8 12.77 4.53 -4.52
CA ALA A 8 11.74 3.60 -4.94
C ALA A 8 12.02 2.20 -4.38
N GLY A 9 11.03 1.61 -3.71
CA GLY A 9 11.24 0.38 -2.95
C GLY A 9 10.08 0.03 -2.03
N LEU A 10 10.24 -1.11 -1.36
CA LEU A 10 9.33 -1.59 -0.32
C LEU A 10 9.89 -1.21 1.05
N TYR A 11 8.98 -0.75 1.92
CA TYR A 11 9.29 -0.26 3.25
C TYR A 11 8.32 -0.85 4.27
N GLN A 12 8.80 -1.05 5.49
CA GLN A 12 7.95 -1.20 6.66
C GLN A 12 7.48 0.20 7.08
N ALA A 13 6.20 0.35 7.33
CA ALA A 13 5.60 1.55 7.88
C ALA A 13 5.28 1.34 9.36
N ASN A 14 5.49 2.36 10.19
CA ASN A 14 5.06 2.35 11.59
C ASN A 14 4.26 3.61 11.89
N LEU A 15 3.04 3.44 12.37
CA LEU A 15 2.23 4.56 12.84
C LEU A 15 2.84 5.14 14.11
N LEU A 16 2.91 6.47 14.18
CA LEU A 16 3.57 7.18 15.27
C LEU A 16 2.57 7.92 16.15
N SER A 17 2.85 7.89 17.44
CA SER A 17 2.25 8.73 18.47
C SER A 17 3.09 9.99 18.70
N ARG A 18 2.45 11.02 19.25
CA ARG A 18 3.10 12.27 19.63
C ARG A 18 2.36 12.92 20.80
N ASP A 19 3.06 13.16 21.90
CA ASP A 19 2.51 13.85 23.07
C ASP A 19 2.73 15.37 22.97
N GLY A 20 1.87 16.03 22.18
CA GLY A 20 1.98 17.46 21.89
C GLY A 20 2.89 17.79 20.70
N ASN A 21 2.72 19.00 20.15
CA ASN A 21 3.28 19.37 18.84
C ASN A 21 4.82 19.44 18.76
N LYS A 22 5.52 19.42 19.89
CA LYS A 22 6.99 19.51 19.96
C LYS A 22 7.67 18.25 20.49
N ALA A 23 6.91 17.26 20.97
CA ALA A 23 7.49 16.02 21.45
C ALA A 23 8.08 15.19 20.30
N THR A 24 9.06 14.35 20.63
CA THR A 24 9.61 13.35 19.71
C THR A 24 8.54 12.34 19.35
N LEU A 25 8.49 11.94 18.09
CA LEU A 25 7.57 10.93 17.59
C LEU A 25 7.93 9.55 18.15
N ARG A 26 6.96 8.71 18.46
CA ARG A 26 7.19 7.36 18.99
C ARG A 26 6.37 6.32 18.26
N MET A 27 7.01 5.23 17.82
CA MET A 27 6.34 4.09 17.20
C MET A 27 5.30 3.48 18.15
N ILE A 28 4.12 3.18 17.62
CA ILE A 28 3.07 2.51 18.37
C ILE A 28 3.20 1.01 18.13
N LYS A 29 3.17 0.23 19.22
CA LYS A 29 3.25 -1.23 19.15
C LYS A 29 2.04 -1.79 18.37
N ASP A 30 2.29 -2.82 17.55
CA ASP A 30 1.28 -3.55 16.79
C ASP A 30 0.52 -2.69 15.74
N LEU A 31 1.04 -1.50 15.42
CA LEU A 31 0.58 -0.60 14.35
C LEU A 31 1.66 -0.39 13.28
N ASP A 32 2.18 -1.50 12.78
CA ASP A 32 3.04 -1.55 11.61
C ASP A 32 2.25 -1.96 10.36
N GLY A 33 2.87 -1.74 9.21
CA GLY A 33 2.28 -2.07 7.91
C GLY A 33 3.32 -1.95 6.81
N LEU A 34 2.85 -1.83 5.57
CA LEU A 34 3.72 -1.72 4.40
C LEU A 34 3.62 -0.33 3.78
N ALA A 35 4.72 0.16 3.24
CA ALA A 35 4.76 1.31 2.37
C ALA A 35 5.50 0.97 1.09
N LEU A 36 5.03 1.49 -0.03
CA LEU A 36 5.59 1.25 -1.34
C LEU A 36 5.81 2.59 -2.03
N VAL A 37 7.06 2.94 -2.31
CA VAL A 37 7.39 4.09 -3.16
C VAL A 37 7.65 3.56 -4.55
N TYR A 38 6.78 3.91 -5.50
CA TYR A 38 6.94 3.46 -6.88
C TYR A 38 8.08 4.23 -7.56
N PRO A 39 8.71 3.64 -8.61
CA PRO A 39 9.70 4.34 -9.42
C PRO A 39 9.16 5.68 -9.95
N LYS A 40 10.04 6.67 -9.96
CA LYS A 40 9.75 8.02 -10.42
C LYS A 40 9.39 7.99 -11.92
N GLY A 41 8.19 8.43 -12.27
CA GLY A 41 7.77 8.61 -13.66
C GLY A 41 8.14 9.98 -14.20
N ASP A 42 7.96 10.19 -15.50
CA ASP A 42 8.26 11.47 -16.17
C ASP A 42 7.31 12.60 -15.80
N THR A 43 6.09 12.25 -15.36
CA THR A 43 5.03 13.20 -15.02
C THR A 43 4.65 13.14 -13.54
N VAL A 44 4.66 11.95 -12.95
CA VAL A 44 4.16 11.70 -11.60
C VAL A 44 5.03 10.64 -10.93
N GLN A 45 5.25 10.79 -9.62
CA GLN A 45 5.70 9.73 -8.74
C GLN A 45 4.56 9.38 -7.76
N ARG A 46 4.32 8.09 -7.56
CA ARG A 46 3.27 7.59 -6.67
C ARG A 46 3.89 6.85 -5.49
N TRP A 47 3.16 6.79 -4.39
CA TRP A 47 3.46 5.92 -3.27
C TRP A 47 2.17 5.52 -2.56
N GLY A 48 2.25 4.49 -1.73
CA GLY A 48 1.17 4.13 -0.82
C GLY A 48 1.68 3.65 0.53
N VAL A 49 0.83 3.73 1.55
CA VAL A 49 1.03 3.16 2.88
C VAL A 49 -0.23 2.39 3.26
N TRP A 50 -0.10 1.14 3.67
CA TRP A 50 -1.18 0.24 4.06
C TRP A 50 -0.95 -0.27 5.47
N VAL A 51 -1.97 -0.17 6.31
CA VAL A 51 -1.94 -0.63 7.71
C VAL A 51 -3.26 -1.32 8.00
N ASP A 52 -3.15 -2.56 8.47
CA ASP A 52 -4.28 -3.39 8.88
C ASP A 52 -4.09 -3.69 10.37
N HIS A 53 -5.14 -3.46 11.17
CA HIS A 53 -5.08 -3.69 12.60
C HIS A 53 -6.41 -4.18 13.13
N GLN A 54 -6.36 -5.18 14.00
CA GLN A 54 -7.55 -5.77 14.59
C GLN A 54 -7.52 -5.63 16.11
N VAL A 55 -8.61 -5.09 16.68
CA VAL A 55 -8.85 -5.05 18.12
C VAL A 55 -10.12 -5.85 18.43
N GLY A 56 -9.95 -7.02 19.01
CA GLY A 56 -11.06 -7.95 19.24
C GLY A 56 -11.63 -8.46 17.92
N LYS A 57 -12.90 -8.14 17.62
CA LYS A 57 -13.58 -8.51 16.37
C LYS A 57 -13.76 -7.32 15.42
N VAL A 58 -13.04 -6.23 15.66
CA VAL A 58 -13.12 -5.02 14.86
C VAL A 58 -11.80 -4.83 14.13
N GLU A 59 -11.86 -4.84 12.81
CA GLU A 59 -10.73 -4.55 11.93
C GLU A 59 -10.77 -3.08 11.53
N THR A 60 -9.60 -2.47 11.44
CA THR A 60 -9.43 -1.12 10.90
C THR A 60 -8.28 -1.13 9.91
N ASN A 61 -8.65 -0.98 8.63
CA ASN A 61 -7.73 -1.06 7.51
C ASN A 61 -7.62 0.33 6.90
N SER A 62 -6.41 0.80 6.67
CA SER A 62 -6.16 2.12 6.11
C SER A 62 -5.15 2.07 4.99
N GLN A 63 -5.45 2.79 3.93
CA GLN A 63 -4.52 3.08 2.85
C GLN A 63 -4.36 4.59 2.67
N TRP A 64 -3.12 5.05 2.64
CA TRP A 64 -2.74 6.40 2.22
C TRP A 64 -2.11 6.35 0.85
N LEU A 65 -2.66 7.09 -0.11
CA LEU A 65 -2.27 7.06 -1.51
C LEU A 65 -1.76 8.43 -1.90
N GLY A 66 -0.50 8.48 -2.30
CA GLY A 66 0.18 9.71 -2.66
C GLY A 66 0.44 9.82 -4.15
N GLN A 67 0.24 11.03 -4.66
CA GLN A 67 0.63 11.44 -6.00
C GLN A 67 1.44 12.73 -5.89
N ALA A 68 2.64 12.75 -6.48
CA ALA A 68 3.48 13.94 -6.56
C ALA A 68 3.86 14.19 -8.01
N ASP A 69 3.45 15.34 -8.52
CA ASP A 69 3.75 15.77 -9.88
C ASP A 69 5.24 16.12 -10.00
N GLN A 70 5.82 15.73 -11.14
CA GLN A 70 7.23 15.94 -11.46
C GLN A 70 7.48 17.17 -12.33
N LYS A 71 6.40 17.80 -12.78
CA LYS A 71 6.40 19.04 -13.54
C LYS A 71 5.64 20.09 -12.76
N ALA A 72 6.07 21.33 -12.91
CA ALA A 72 5.34 22.46 -12.35
C ALA A 72 4.01 22.65 -13.09
N ASP A 73 2.97 23.05 -12.38
CA ASP A 73 1.75 23.55 -12.95
C ASP A 73 1.93 24.99 -13.50
N LYS A 74 0.83 25.58 -13.95
CA LYS A 74 0.81 26.94 -14.52
C LYS A 74 1.28 28.04 -13.53
N ASP A 75 1.20 27.78 -12.23
CA ASP A 75 1.54 28.73 -11.17
C ASP A 75 2.96 28.46 -10.62
N GLY A 76 3.70 27.52 -11.21
CA GLY A 76 5.05 27.15 -10.79
C GLY A 76 5.09 26.19 -9.58
N ILE A 77 3.93 25.67 -9.15
CA ILE A 77 3.80 24.74 -8.02
C ILE A 77 3.96 23.32 -8.54
N TYR A 78 4.43 22.40 -7.70
CA TYR A 78 4.49 20.98 -8.02
C TYR A 78 3.41 20.27 -7.20
N PRO A 79 2.23 20.00 -7.79
CA PRO A 79 1.09 19.47 -7.05
C PRO A 79 1.41 18.18 -6.31
N VAL A 80 0.86 18.08 -5.11
CA VAL A 80 0.84 16.87 -4.30
C VAL A 80 -0.61 16.57 -3.97
N GLN A 81 -1.00 15.31 -4.06
CA GLN A 81 -2.29 14.83 -3.58
C GLN A 81 -2.04 13.65 -2.65
N LEU A 82 -2.71 13.67 -1.50
CA LEU A 82 -2.71 12.60 -0.52
C LEU A 82 -4.15 12.21 -0.21
N ILE A 83 -4.48 10.94 -0.39
CA ILE A 83 -5.80 10.38 -0.11
C ILE A 83 -5.64 9.39 1.04
N ARG A 84 -6.47 9.48 2.08
CA ARG A 84 -6.65 8.41 3.06
C ARG A 84 -8.00 7.75 2.84
N ASN A 85 -8.02 6.44 2.72
CA ASN A 85 -9.22 5.63 2.89
C ASN A 85 -9.00 4.77 4.13
N SER A 86 -9.87 4.91 5.13
CA SER A 86 -9.88 4.03 6.30
C SER A 86 -11.26 3.44 6.47
N GLU A 87 -11.32 2.13 6.63
CA GLU A 87 -12.53 1.42 6.95
C GLU A 87 -12.46 0.84 8.36
N ARG A 88 -13.63 0.69 8.98
CA ARG A 88 -13.78 -0.05 10.24
C ARG A 88 -14.86 -1.10 10.05
N LEU A 89 -14.48 -2.36 10.25
CA LEU A 89 -15.33 -3.52 10.01
C LEU A 89 -15.60 -4.21 11.35
N GLY A 90 -16.86 -4.31 11.73
CA GLY A 90 -17.29 -4.95 12.97
C GLY A 90 -18.79 -5.20 12.93
N THR A 91 -19.51 -4.94 14.02
CA THR A 91 -20.99 -4.96 14.00
C THR A 91 -21.60 -3.85 13.15
N SER A 92 -20.83 -2.79 12.88
CA SER A 92 -21.14 -1.74 11.94
C SER A 92 -19.96 -1.51 11.00
N THR A 93 -20.24 -1.03 9.79
CA THR A 93 -19.24 -0.67 8.80
C THR A 93 -19.12 0.84 8.73
N ALA A 94 -17.90 1.36 8.80
CA ALA A 94 -17.61 2.77 8.53
C ALA A 94 -16.54 2.88 7.45
N LEU A 95 -16.67 3.87 6.56
CA LEU A 95 -15.64 4.28 5.62
C LEU A 95 -15.42 5.79 5.81
N SER A 96 -14.15 6.20 5.91
CA SER A 96 -13.75 7.59 5.89
C SER A 96 -12.70 7.79 4.79
N SER A 97 -13.08 8.52 3.75
CA SER A 97 -12.22 8.90 2.64
C SER A 97 -11.97 10.41 2.65
N VAL A 98 -10.71 10.83 2.74
CA VAL A 98 -10.32 12.25 2.79
C VAL A 98 -9.15 12.49 1.87
N THR A 99 -9.23 13.55 1.06
CA THR A 99 -8.14 14.01 0.20
C THR A 99 -7.59 15.33 0.72
N ASN A 100 -6.28 15.53 0.62
CA ASN A 100 -5.62 16.79 0.90
C ASN A 100 -4.47 17.03 -0.09
N ASP A 101 -4.17 18.29 -0.35
CA ASP A 101 -3.21 18.74 -1.38
C ASP A 101 -1.97 19.44 -0.80
N HIS A 102 -1.71 19.29 0.50
CA HIS A 102 -0.55 19.93 1.13
C HIS A 102 0.77 19.33 0.64
N ASN A 103 1.72 20.19 0.25
CA ASN A 103 2.98 19.75 -0.33
C ASN A 103 4.03 19.34 0.71
N LEU A 104 4.05 19.93 1.90
CA LEU A 104 5.06 19.63 2.93
C LEU A 104 4.58 18.46 3.81
N ILE A 105 4.69 17.25 3.27
CA ILE A 105 4.19 16.03 3.93
C ILE A 105 5.26 14.95 4.13
N THR A 106 6.52 15.22 3.77
CA THR A 106 7.64 14.30 3.96
C THR A 106 8.80 15.00 4.64
N PHE A 107 9.40 14.31 5.59
CA PHE A 107 10.51 14.81 6.38
C PHE A 107 11.59 13.74 6.46
N GLN A 108 12.79 14.09 6.02
CA GLN A 108 13.96 13.22 6.10
C GLN A 108 14.61 13.32 7.49
N ASP A 109 15.28 12.23 7.89
CA ASP A 109 16.14 12.17 9.07
C ASP A 109 15.50 12.64 10.39
N GLN A 110 14.18 12.42 10.53
CA GLN A 110 13.45 12.81 11.73
C GLN A 110 13.77 11.88 12.90
N PRO A 111 13.95 12.42 14.13
CA PRO A 111 14.10 11.62 15.33
C PRO A 111 12.76 10.93 15.67
N VAL A 112 12.83 9.61 15.78
CA VAL A 112 11.70 8.74 16.14
C VAL A 112 12.17 7.78 17.23
N ILE A 113 11.37 7.59 18.26
CA ILE A 113 11.61 6.58 19.29
C ILE A 113 11.02 5.25 18.80
N ASP A 114 11.85 4.23 18.67
CA ASP A 114 11.45 2.90 18.23
C ASP A 114 10.70 2.11 19.33
N LEU A 115 10.27 0.90 18.98
CA LEU A 115 9.54 0.00 19.89
C LEU A 115 10.37 -0.45 21.11
N HIS A 116 11.70 -0.32 21.06
CA HIS A 116 12.61 -0.61 22.16
C HIS A 116 12.95 0.64 22.99
N GLY A 117 12.34 1.79 22.69
CA GLY A 117 12.59 3.04 23.40
C GLY A 117 13.85 3.77 22.95
N LYS A 118 14.49 3.35 21.86
CA LYS A 118 15.71 3.97 21.32
C LYS A 118 15.37 5.04 20.28
N GLU A 119 16.04 6.17 20.34
CA GLU A 119 15.94 7.20 19.30
C GLU A 119 16.71 6.78 18.04
N ILE A 120 16.04 6.83 16.90
CA ILE A 120 16.55 6.50 15.57
C ILE A 120 16.11 7.58 14.58
N LYS A 121 16.84 7.72 13.46
CA LYS A 121 16.45 8.62 12.37
C LYS A 121 15.70 7.87 11.28
N ARG A 122 14.60 8.43 10.81
CA ARG A 122 13.78 7.84 9.74
C ARG A 122 13.21 8.91 8.81
N TRP A 123 12.84 8.48 7.62
CA TRP A 123 11.86 9.22 6.83
C TRP A 123 10.52 9.16 7.55
N VAL A 124 9.84 10.31 7.64
CA VAL A 124 8.53 10.44 8.26
C VAL A 124 7.58 11.15 7.29
N PHE A 125 6.41 10.54 7.11
CA PHE A 125 5.27 11.17 6.45
C PHE A 125 4.40 11.92 7.48
N ASP A 126 3.91 13.10 7.12
CA ASP A 126 2.86 13.84 7.83
C ASP A 126 1.54 13.71 7.09
N PHE A 127 0.67 12.83 7.58
CA PHE A 127 -0.67 12.58 7.07
C PHE A 127 -1.77 13.24 7.90
N THR A 128 -1.43 14.13 8.83
CA THR A 128 -2.38 14.78 9.76
C THR A 128 -3.57 15.41 9.06
N ARG A 129 -3.36 16.00 7.88
CA ARG A 129 -4.40 16.71 7.10
C ARG A 129 -5.42 15.81 6.43
N THR A 130 -5.17 14.50 6.38
CA THR A 130 -6.19 13.50 5.97
C THR A 130 -7.05 13.02 7.15
N GLY A 131 -6.79 13.55 8.35
CA GLY A 131 -7.52 13.24 9.58
C GLY A 131 -7.11 11.90 10.21
N THR A 132 -7.32 11.80 11.53
CA THR A 132 -6.97 10.62 12.35
C THR A 132 -8.17 10.02 13.08
N LYS A 133 -9.38 10.44 12.72
CA LYS A 133 -10.64 10.05 13.38
C LYS A 133 -11.72 9.67 12.37
N PHE A 134 -12.64 8.81 12.80
CA PHE A 134 -13.92 8.60 12.15
C PHE A 134 -14.92 9.71 12.52
N SER A 135 -16.07 9.75 11.83
CA SER A 135 -17.09 10.79 11.99
C SER A 135 -17.75 10.81 13.37
N ASP A 136 -17.72 9.69 14.09
CA ASP A 136 -18.19 9.56 15.48
C ASP A 136 -17.15 10.07 16.50
N ASN A 137 -16.10 10.76 16.04
CA ASN A 137 -14.98 11.30 16.82
C ASN A 137 -14.07 10.24 17.47
N SER A 138 -14.30 8.95 17.19
CA SER A 138 -13.37 7.88 17.59
C SER A 138 -12.08 7.94 16.75
N PRO A 139 -10.91 7.65 17.34
CA PRO A 139 -9.66 7.59 16.57
C PRO A 139 -9.70 6.41 15.59
N ILE A 140 -9.08 6.57 14.42
CA ILE A 140 -8.88 5.47 13.47
C ILE A 140 -7.98 4.42 14.11
N TYR A 141 -6.81 4.85 14.59
CA TYR A 141 -5.92 4.04 15.40
C TYR A 141 -5.64 4.76 16.72
N SER A 142 -5.74 4.05 17.84
CA SER A 142 -5.52 4.64 19.16
C SER A 142 -4.10 5.21 19.27
N GLY A 143 -3.98 6.47 19.72
CA GLY A 143 -2.71 7.17 19.88
C GLY A 143 -2.04 7.65 18.58
N PHE A 144 -2.61 7.37 17.40
CA PHE A 144 -2.02 7.78 16.13
C PHE A 144 -2.08 9.30 15.94
N SER A 145 -0.90 9.89 15.75
CA SER A 145 -0.72 11.34 15.61
C SER A 145 -0.91 11.85 14.19
N GLY A 146 -1.13 10.98 13.21
CA GLY A 146 -1.09 11.33 11.79
C GLY A 146 0.30 11.22 11.15
N HIS A 147 1.35 10.87 11.92
CA HIS A 147 2.70 10.72 11.39
C HIS A 147 3.08 9.25 11.21
N VAL A 148 3.79 8.94 10.13
CA VAL A 148 4.21 7.56 9.80
C VAL A 148 5.69 7.52 9.53
N ALA A 149 6.45 6.69 10.27
CA ALA A 149 7.85 6.43 9.94
C ALA A 149 7.96 5.29 8.93
N VAL A 150 8.95 5.33 8.05
CA VAL A 150 9.26 4.22 7.15
C VAL A 150 10.70 3.74 7.27
N THR A 151 10.87 2.42 7.22
CA THR A 151 12.18 1.74 7.24
C THR A 151 12.28 0.85 6.00
N ALA A 152 13.37 0.97 5.24
CA ALA A 152 13.56 0.17 4.02
C ALA A 152 13.62 -1.32 4.35
N LEU A 153 12.91 -2.14 3.58
CA LEU A 153 12.95 -3.60 3.69
C LEU A 153 13.96 -4.19 2.70
N THR A 154 14.70 -5.20 3.15
CA THR A 154 15.60 -5.95 2.26
C THR A 154 14.77 -6.85 1.35
N THR A 155 14.65 -6.46 0.09
CA THR A 155 13.92 -7.20 -0.93
C THR A 155 14.81 -8.17 -1.70
N LYS A 156 14.21 -9.25 -2.22
CA LYS A 156 14.86 -10.20 -3.13
C LYS A 156 14.19 -10.16 -4.50
N ALA A 157 14.93 -10.56 -5.52
CA ALA A 157 14.35 -10.79 -6.83
C ALA A 157 13.32 -11.92 -6.76
N VAL A 158 12.21 -11.76 -7.49
CA VAL A 158 11.12 -12.75 -7.51
C VAL A 158 11.61 -14.05 -8.15
N THR A 159 11.33 -15.18 -7.50
CA THR A 159 11.70 -16.53 -7.96
C THR A 159 10.47 -17.29 -8.49
N THR A 160 10.67 -18.45 -9.09
CA THR A 160 9.55 -19.34 -9.45
C THR A 160 8.97 -19.96 -8.17
N ALA A 161 7.72 -19.64 -7.88
CA ALA A 161 7.02 -20.11 -6.68
C ALA A 161 5.50 -19.95 -6.82
N SER A 162 4.78 -20.66 -5.95
CA SER A 162 3.34 -20.54 -5.77
C SER A 162 3.04 -19.85 -4.44
N TRP A 163 2.05 -18.98 -4.45
CA TRP A 163 1.70 -18.10 -3.34
C TRP A 163 0.17 -18.09 -3.13
N SER A 164 -0.24 -17.72 -1.93
CA SER A 164 -1.63 -17.46 -1.54
C SER A 164 -1.76 -16.02 -1.13
N ALA A 165 -2.75 -15.27 -1.62
CA ALA A 165 -3.07 -13.98 -1.00
C ALA A 165 -3.34 -14.18 0.50
N THR A 166 -2.81 -13.27 1.33
CA THR A 166 -2.86 -13.41 2.80
C THR A 166 -4.28 -13.39 3.33
N ASP A 167 -5.17 -12.64 2.69
CA ASP A 167 -6.58 -12.50 3.06
C ASP A 167 -7.51 -13.51 2.34
N SER A 168 -6.94 -14.51 1.65
CA SER A 168 -7.72 -15.53 0.95
C SER A 168 -8.08 -16.69 1.87
N ASP A 169 -9.38 -16.95 1.99
CA ASP A 169 -9.94 -18.15 2.60
C ASP A 169 -10.01 -19.34 1.62
N GLY A 170 -9.65 -19.11 0.35
CA GLY A 170 -9.70 -20.09 -0.74
C GLY A 170 -11.09 -20.25 -1.34
N PHE A 171 -11.99 -19.29 -1.13
CA PHE A 171 -13.34 -19.31 -1.68
C PHE A 171 -13.42 -18.58 -3.02
N SER A 172 -14.44 -18.92 -3.81
CA SER A 172 -14.70 -18.23 -5.09
C SER A 172 -15.17 -16.78 -4.92
N SER A 173 -15.50 -16.38 -3.69
CA SER A 173 -15.88 -15.02 -3.32
C SER A 173 -14.69 -14.11 -3.00
N ASP A 174 -13.50 -14.68 -2.83
CA ASP A 174 -12.30 -13.90 -2.47
C ASP A 174 -11.94 -12.94 -3.61
N MET A 175 -11.46 -11.75 -3.25
CA MET A 175 -11.02 -10.78 -4.23
C MET A 175 -9.77 -11.27 -4.97
N VAL A 176 -8.79 -11.79 -4.23
CA VAL A 176 -7.54 -12.36 -4.76
C VAL A 176 -7.36 -13.77 -4.22
N GLY A 177 -7.07 -14.72 -5.09
CA GLY A 177 -6.83 -16.11 -4.74
C GLY A 177 -5.35 -16.48 -4.81
N LYS A 178 -5.04 -17.48 -5.65
CA LYS A 178 -3.67 -17.91 -5.89
C LYS A 178 -2.87 -16.88 -6.68
N VAL A 179 -1.58 -16.76 -6.35
CA VAL A 179 -0.61 -16.05 -7.19
C VAL A 179 0.51 -17.02 -7.57
N ASP A 180 0.79 -17.15 -8.86
CA ASP A 180 1.89 -17.95 -9.37
C ASP A 180 2.94 -17.07 -10.02
N THR A 181 4.21 -17.35 -9.74
CA THR A 181 5.35 -16.60 -10.27
C THR A 181 6.28 -17.56 -11.00
N THR A 182 6.79 -17.15 -12.15
CA THR A 182 7.81 -17.88 -12.92
C THR A 182 8.93 -16.93 -13.28
N ASN A 183 10.16 -17.27 -12.94
CA ASN A 183 11.36 -16.57 -13.36
C ASN A 183 12.24 -17.51 -14.18
N ASN A 184 12.26 -17.32 -15.50
CA ASN A 184 13.07 -18.11 -16.43
C ASN A 184 14.22 -17.25 -16.97
N GLY A 185 15.39 -17.35 -16.36
CA GLY A 185 16.58 -16.61 -16.79
C GLY A 185 16.44 -15.09 -16.71
N GLY A 186 15.63 -14.57 -15.78
CA GLY A 186 15.34 -13.14 -15.62
C GLY A 186 14.05 -12.67 -16.31
N LYS A 187 13.45 -13.46 -17.20
CA LYS A 187 12.09 -13.20 -17.70
C LYS A 187 11.08 -13.58 -16.62
N LEU A 188 10.36 -12.59 -16.11
CA LEU A 188 9.40 -12.75 -15.02
C LEU A 188 7.96 -12.79 -15.57
N THR A 189 7.20 -13.77 -15.12
CA THR A 189 5.75 -13.88 -15.34
C THR A 189 5.05 -14.06 -14.01
N VAL A 190 3.95 -13.33 -13.80
CA VAL A 190 3.12 -13.40 -12.58
C VAL A 190 1.67 -13.60 -12.99
N ALA A 191 1.03 -14.66 -12.53
CA ALA A 191 -0.39 -14.93 -12.73
C ALA A 191 -1.14 -14.69 -11.41
N ILE A 192 -2.16 -13.84 -11.43
CA ILE A 192 -2.95 -13.44 -10.26
C ILE A 192 -4.39 -13.90 -10.49
N GLU A 193 -4.82 -14.89 -9.72
CA GLU A 193 -6.20 -15.33 -9.72
C GLU A 193 -7.09 -14.33 -8.98
N LEU A 194 -8.22 -13.97 -9.59
CA LEU A 194 -9.23 -13.06 -9.03
C LEU A 194 -10.57 -13.79 -9.04
N PRO A 195 -10.83 -14.66 -8.04
CA PRO A 195 -11.97 -15.57 -8.05
C PRO A 195 -13.32 -14.85 -8.19
N ALA A 196 -13.55 -13.79 -7.41
CA ALA A 196 -14.78 -13.01 -7.46
C ALA A 196 -15.02 -12.33 -8.83
N ALA A 197 -13.94 -11.98 -9.53
CA ALA A 197 -14.01 -11.42 -10.88
C ALA A 197 -14.05 -12.48 -11.99
N GLY A 198 -13.87 -13.77 -11.64
CA GLY A 198 -13.94 -14.90 -12.56
C GLY A 198 -12.79 -14.95 -13.57
N CYS A 199 -11.61 -14.41 -13.24
CA CYS A 199 -10.51 -14.32 -14.18
C CYS A 199 -9.12 -14.51 -13.54
N THR A 200 -8.09 -14.54 -14.39
CA THR A 200 -6.69 -14.48 -13.99
C THR A 200 -6.00 -13.38 -14.79
N LEU A 201 -5.35 -12.44 -14.10
CA LEU A 201 -4.48 -11.46 -14.74
C LEU A 201 -3.07 -12.03 -14.89
N VAL A 202 -2.41 -11.73 -16.00
CA VAL A 202 -1.04 -12.15 -16.26
C VAL A 202 -0.16 -10.94 -16.48
N GLY A 203 0.88 -10.81 -15.66
CA GLY A 203 1.91 -9.79 -15.74
C GLY A 203 3.21 -10.34 -16.28
N GLU A 204 3.79 -9.66 -17.27
CA GLU A 204 5.12 -9.98 -17.78
C GLU A 204 6.11 -8.84 -17.51
N GLY A 205 7.37 -9.19 -17.24
CA GLY A 205 8.43 -8.22 -16.97
C GLY A 205 9.81 -8.85 -16.88
N SER A 206 10.73 -8.13 -16.25
CA SER A 206 12.09 -8.59 -15.98
C SER A 206 12.35 -8.56 -14.48
N ALA A 207 12.95 -9.61 -13.96
CA ALA A 207 13.29 -9.71 -12.55
C ALA A 207 14.46 -8.76 -12.21
N THR A 208 14.28 -7.97 -11.16
CA THR A 208 15.28 -7.03 -10.64
C THR A 208 15.44 -7.19 -9.13
N ALA A 209 16.55 -6.67 -8.59
CA ALA A 209 16.61 -6.39 -7.16
C ALA A 209 15.69 -5.20 -6.85
N GLY A 210 14.85 -5.32 -5.82
CA GLY A 210 13.80 -4.33 -5.54
C GLY A 210 12.55 -4.56 -6.39
N LEU A 211 11.95 -3.47 -6.88
CA LEU A 211 10.68 -3.51 -7.59
C LEU A 211 10.87 -3.91 -9.06
N SER A 212 10.34 -5.09 -9.43
CA SER A 212 10.24 -5.54 -10.83
C SER A 212 8.96 -4.97 -11.47
N LYS A 213 9.08 -4.26 -12.58
CA LYS A 213 7.94 -3.73 -13.32
C LYS A 213 7.24 -4.84 -14.11
N LEU A 214 5.92 -4.87 -14.04
CA LEU A 214 5.05 -5.78 -14.79
C LEU A 214 4.14 -5.01 -15.75
N SER A 215 3.88 -5.61 -16.91
CA SER A 215 2.80 -5.22 -17.83
C SER A 215 1.68 -6.25 -17.71
N MET A 216 0.57 -5.86 -17.07
CA MET A 216 -0.55 -6.73 -16.75
C MET A 216 -1.55 -6.79 -17.91
N THR A 217 -2.08 -7.98 -18.17
CA THR A 217 -3.07 -8.25 -19.22
C THR A 217 -4.15 -9.20 -18.72
N GLY A 218 -5.26 -9.31 -19.47
CA GLY A 218 -6.37 -10.21 -19.18
C GLY A 218 -7.62 -9.51 -18.65
N PHE A 219 -7.61 -8.18 -18.53
CA PHE A 219 -8.70 -7.40 -17.94
C PHE A 219 -10.04 -7.59 -18.66
N GLY A 220 -10.03 -7.77 -19.99
CA GLY A 220 -11.25 -8.00 -20.78
C GLY A 220 -12.00 -9.29 -20.46
N LYS A 221 -11.41 -10.21 -19.68
CA LYS A 221 -12.04 -11.45 -19.20
C LYS A 221 -12.63 -11.32 -17.79
N CYS A 222 -12.40 -10.19 -17.12
CA CYS A 222 -12.71 -10.00 -15.73
C CYS A 222 -14.01 -9.21 -15.53
N ASN A 223 -14.79 -9.60 -14.53
CA ASN A 223 -16.00 -8.88 -14.11
C ASN A 223 -15.80 -8.20 -12.75
N PHE A 224 -15.07 -7.09 -12.75
CA PHE A 224 -14.93 -6.26 -11.55
C PHE A 224 -16.18 -5.41 -11.35
N LYS A 225 -16.91 -5.68 -10.26
CA LYS A 225 -18.14 -4.95 -9.91
C LYS A 225 -18.16 -4.63 -8.43
N GLN A 226 -18.94 -3.62 -8.07
CA GLN A 226 -19.23 -3.34 -6.68
C GLN A 226 -19.98 -4.53 -6.07
N SER A 227 -19.65 -4.87 -4.82
CA SER A 227 -20.21 -6.02 -4.11
C SER A 227 -20.48 -5.65 -2.66
N ALA A 228 -21.58 -6.17 -2.10
CA ALA A 228 -21.86 -6.09 -0.67
C ALA A 228 -21.00 -7.06 0.16
N VAL A 229 -20.39 -8.06 -0.48
CA VAL A 229 -19.45 -9.00 0.15
C VAL A 229 -18.07 -8.38 0.30
N ALA A 230 -17.68 -7.53 -0.66
CA ALA A 230 -16.40 -6.85 -0.63
C ALA A 230 -16.39 -5.71 0.41
N THR A 231 -15.26 -5.49 1.05
CA THR A 231 -15.10 -4.35 1.97
C THR A 231 -15.21 -3.03 1.20
N PRO A 232 -15.48 -1.91 1.88
CA PRO A 232 -15.44 -0.59 1.25
C PRO A 232 -14.15 -0.29 0.48
N ILE A 233 -12.98 -0.67 0.99
CA ILE A 233 -11.69 -0.49 0.32
C ILE A 233 -11.56 -1.43 -0.88
N GLU A 234 -11.92 -2.71 -0.77
CA GLU A 234 -11.95 -3.63 -1.90
C GLU A 234 -12.87 -3.15 -3.03
N ASN A 235 -13.99 -2.53 -2.69
CA ASN A 235 -14.89 -1.89 -3.64
C ASN A 235 -14.23 -0.71 -4.37
N LEU A 236 -13.39 0.08 -3.69
CA LEU A 236 -12.57 1.11 -4.35
C LEU A 236 -11.59 0.48 -5.34
N TRP A 237 -10.96 -0.64 -4.97
CA TRP A 237 -10.05 -1.37 -5.86
C TRP A 237 -10.79 -1.95 -7.07
N ASN A 238 -11.95 -2.59 -6.87
CA ASN A 238 -12.82 -3.08 -7.94
C ASN A 238 -13.22 -1.97 -8.91
N ALA A 239 -13.54 -0.76 -8.42
CA ALA A 239 -13.84 0.38 -9.28
C ALA A 239 -12.65 0.83 -10.14
N ALA A 240 -11.41 0.69 -9.65
CA ALA A 240 -10.22 0.96 -10.43
C ALA A 240 -9.93 -0.15 -11.44
N LEU A 241 -10.02 -1.41 -11.03
CA LEU A 241 -9.81 -2.58 -11.88
C LEU A 241 -10.85 -2.68 -13.01
N ALA A 242 -12.10 -2.30 -12.77
CA ALA A 242 -13.15 -2.24 -13.80
C ALA A 242 -12.84 -1.27 -14.95
N ARG A 243 -11.96 -0.28 -14.71
CA ARG A 243 -11.51 0.70 -15.71
C ARG A 243 -10.12 0.40 -16.25
N ALA A 244 -9.45 -0.64 -15.74
CA ALA A 244 -8.13 -1.02 -16.18
C ALA A 244 -8.20 -1.75 -17.53
N MET A 245 -7.14 -1.61 -18.32
CA MET A 245 -6.98 -2.21 -19.63
C MET A 245 -5.64 -2.94 -19.70
N ASP A 246 -5.45 -3.76 -20.73
CA ASP A 246 -4.19 -4.44 -20.96
C ASP A 246 -3.00 -3.47 -21.06
N ASN A 247 -1.83 -3.96 -20.66
CA ASN A 247 -0.62 -3.18 -20.40
C ASN A 247 -0.68 -2.28 -19.17
N ARG A 248 -1.58 -2.58 -18.22
CA ARG A 248 -1.61 -1.89 -16.93
C ARG A 248 -0.31 -2.17 -16.18
N VAL A 249 0.32 -1.11 -15.67
CA VAL A 249 1.57 -1.25 -14.91
C VAL A 249 1.28 -1.76 -13.50
N ALA A 250 2.07 -2.72 -13.04
CA ALA A 250 2.18 -3.12 -11.65
C ALA A 250 3.67 -3.28 -11.28
N TYR A 251 3.96 -3.37 -9.99
CA TYR A 251 5.31 -3.65 -9.47
C TYR A 251 5.27 -4.77 -8.48
N VAL A 252 6.22 -5.69 -8.58
CA VAL A 252 6.32 -6.87 -7.73
C VAL A 252 7.69 -7.00 -7.09
N THR A 253 7.73 -7.47 -5.85
CA THR A 253 8.96 -7.83 -5.13
C THR A 253 8.66 -8.91 -4.09
N THR A 254 9.70 -9.60 -3.60
CA THR A 254 9.58 -10.41 -2.38
C THR A 254 10.42 -9.84 -1.25
N PHE A 255 10.05 -10.16 -0.01
CA PHE A 255 10.84 -9.88 1.18
C PHE A 255 10.63 -11.00 2.21
N THR A 256 11.43 -10.99 3.28
CA THR A 256 11.29 -11.94 4.39
C THR A 256 10.72 -11.21 5.60
N THR A 257 9.60 -11.69 6.13
CA THR A 257 8.97 -11.14 7.33
C THR A 257 9.77 -11.48 8.59
N ASP A 258 9.45 -10.84 9.72
CA ASP A 258 10.09 -11.12 11.01
C ASP A 258 9.95 -12.58 11.45
N ALA A 259 8.85 -13.23 11.05
CA ALA A 259 8.60 -14.66 11.26
C ALA A 259 9.43 -15.58 10.33
N LYS A 260 10.39 -15.01 9.57
CA LYS A 260 11.24 -15.69 8.57
C LYS A 260 10.43 -16.34 7.43
N LYS A 261 9.22 -15.85 7.17
CA LYS A 261 8.41 -16.28 6.02
C LYS A 261 8.67 -15.37 4.84
N GLU A 262 8.75 -15.94 3.65
CA GLU A 262 8.85 -15.16 2.43
C GLU A 262 7.46 -14.69 2.01
N ALA A 263 7.33 -13.38 1.75
CA ALA A 263 6.10 -12.77 1.29
C ALA A 263 6.35 -12.09 -0.07
N LEU A 264 5.35 -12.16 -0.94
CA LEU A 264 5.25 -11.48 -2.22
C LEU A 264 4.39 -10.23 -2.05
N VAL A 265 4.80 -9.12 -2.65
CA VAL A 265 4.03 -7.88 -2.69
C VAL A 265 3.86 -7.44 -4.13
N ILE A 266 2.62 -7.19 -4.55
CA ILE A 266 2.29 -6.64 -5.88
C ILE A 266 1.50 -5.36 -5.68
N GLY A 267 2.09 -4.22 -6.03
CA GLY A 267 1.43 -2.93 -5.99
C GLY A 267 1.00 -2.47 -7.38
N PHE A 268 -0.26 -2.07 -7.54
CA PHE A 268 -0.75 -1.46 -8.77
C PHE A 268 -0.83 0.07 -8.61
N PRO A 269 0.17 0.83 -9.13
CA PRO A 269 0.10 2.28 -9.07
C PRO A 269 -1.18 2.79 -9.74
N ASP A 270 -1.75 3.85 -9.18
CA ASP A 270 -2.98 4.51 -9.70
C ASP A 270 -4.24 3.62 -9.74
N THR A 271 -4.27 2.55 -8.95
CA THR A 271 -5.39 1.58 -8.96
C THR A 271 -6.13 1.64 -7.62
N ASN A 272 -6.48 2.85 -7.18
CA ASN A 272 -7.13 3.14 -5.90
C ASN A 272 -6.48 2.47 -4.68
N GLY A 273 -5.16 2.23 -4.75
CA GLY A 273 -4.40 1.64 -3.67
C GLY A 273 -4.37 0.11 -3.62
N LEU A 274 -4.75 -0.58 -4.71
CA LEU A 274 -4.62 -2.03 -4.75
C LEU A 274 -3.18 -2.47 -4.46
N LEU A 275 -3.03 -3.17 -3.34
CA LEU A 275 -1.83 -3.86 -2.90
C LEU A 275 -2.21 -5.31 -2.62
N ILE A 276 -1.51 -6.24 -3.25
CA ILE A 276 -1.66 -7.66 -3.00
C ILE A 276 -0.45 -8.13 -2.22
N THR A 277 -0.68 -8.69 -1.05
CA THR A 277 0.30 -9.43 -0.25
C THR A 277 -0.01 -10.91 -0.34
N ALA A 278 1.01 -11.74 -0.49
CA ALA A 278 0.83 -13.17 -0.61
C ALA A 278 1.94 -13.95 0.08
N ASP A 279 1.55 -15.00 0.82
CA ASP A 279 2.47 -15.91 1.50
C ASP A 279 2.87 -17.05 0.58
N LYS A 280 4.15 -17.46 0.68
CA LYS A 280 4.65 -18.61 -0.08
C LYS A 280 3.96 -19.90 0.39
N ARG A 281 3.48 -20.71 -0.56
CA ARG A 281 2.92 -22.05 -0.33
C ARG A 281 3.97 -23.14 -0.41
#